data_AF-A0A5B0VP31-F1
#
_entry.id   AF-A0A5B0VP31-F1
#
_cell.length_a   1.000
_cell.length_b   1.000
_cell.length_c   1.000
_cell.angle_alpha   90.00
_cell.angle_beta   90.00
_cell.angle_gamma   90.00
#
_symmetry.space_group_name_H-M   'P 1'
#
loop_
_entity.id
_entity.type
_entity.pdbx_description
1 polymer ?
#
loop_
_entity_poly.entity_id
_entity_poly.type
_entity_poly.pdbx_seq_one_letter_code
_entity_poly.pdbx_strand_id
1 'polypeptide(L)'
;MNHDFTFAIKRLRFDENYKPSDSTRITTNFANLARGERRQENLRNALRMIDDRFNALAHWDNPNGDRYSVELEIVSVDLTVDGQSKRDTFPAIEVLKTNIVDRKTNKRIEGILGNNFSSYVRDYDFSVWLLEHNKDQPTFSIPENFGDLHGKLFKHFVNSKAYKESFAKPPVICLSVSDSKIYRRTDNEHPVLGVEYLPNESSLTERYFRKMGLQVRYFMPAGSVAPLAFYFFGDLLNDYSSLELISTISTMETFQRIYRPEIYNAHAAAGASYQPDLKNQNHSVTDIVYDREERSRLAVEQGKFAEQCFIKPYRAILEQWSANVIPDHAL
;
A
#
# COMPACT_ATOMS: atom_id res chain seq x y z
N MET A 1 10.46 23.18 24.60
CA MET A 1 11.39 22.47 23.70
C MET A 1 10.59 21.97 22.52
N ASN A 2 11.10 22.11 21.29
CA ASN A 2 10.45 21.53 20.13
C ASN A 2 10.90 20.07 20.04
N HIS A 3 10.00 19.12 20.27
CA HIS A 3 10.30 17.70 20.06
C HIS A 3 10.13 17.43 18.56
N ASP A 4 11.22 17.10 17.89
CA ASP A 4 11.18 16.69 16.49
C ASP A 4 11.09 15.16 16.39
N PHE A 5 10.65 14.70 15.22
CA PHE A 5 10.56 13.29 14.88
C PHE A 5 11.62 12.95 13.85
N THR A 6 12.39 11.90 14.11
CA THR A 6 13.41 11.39 13.17
C THR A 6 13.05 9.99 12.70
N PHE A 7 13.47 9.66 11.47
CA PHE A 7 13.14 8.40 10.82
C PHE A 7 14.40 7.58 10.52
N ALA A 8 14.31 6.28 10.71
CA ALA A 8 15.30 5.31 10.27
C ALA A 8 14.66 4.30 9.32
N ILE A 9 15.32 4.01 8.20
CA ILE A 9 14.83 3.08 7.18
C ILE A 9 15.66 1.80 7.23
N LYS A 10 14.97 0.66 7.30
CA LYS A 10 15.55 -0.68 7.20
C LYS A 10 15.02 -1.35 5.93
N ARG A 11 15.85 -2.19 5.32
CA ARG A 11 15.51 -2.94 4.11
C ARG A 11 15.72 -4.43 4.34
N LEU A 12 14.79 -5.25 3.88
CA LEU A 12 14.88 -6.70 3.90
C LEU A 12 14.37 -7.26 2.58
N ARG A 13 15.04 -8.26 2.03
CA ARG A 13 14.58 -8.89 0.80
C ARG A 13 13.30 -9.70 1.04
N PHE A 14 12.32 -9.53 0.17
CA PHE A 14 11.12 -10.35 0.11
C PHE A 14 11.26 -11.34 -1.06
N ASP A 15 11.83 -12.51 -0.77
CA ASP A 15 11.96 -13.61 -1.71
C ASP A 15 11.32 -14.90 -1.17
N GLU A 16 11.44 -16.02 -1.88
CA GLU A 16 10.90 -17.32 -1.45
C GLU A 16 11.43 -17.82 -0.09
N ASN A 17 12.55 -17.27 0.39
CA ASN A 17 13.16 -17.63 1.66
C ASN A 17 12.77 -16.69 2.79
N TYR A 18 12.03 -15.61 2.50
CA TYR A 18 11.57 -14.66 3.51
C TYR A 18 10.74 -15.36 4.59
N LYS A 19 11.13 -15.15 5.84
CA LYS A 19 10.42 -15.61 7.04
C LYS A 19 10.21 -14.40 7.95
N PRO A 20 8.96 -14.12 8.38
CA PRO A 20 8.71 -13.12 9.40
C PRO A 20 9.49 -13.48 10.68
N SER A 21 10.10 -12.50 11.36
CA SER A 21 10.73 -12.75 12.66
C SER A 21 9.69 -12.91 13.77
N ASP A 22 9.99 -13.69 14.80
CA ASP A 22 9.11 -13.87 15.97
C ASP A 22 8.88 -12.55 16.74
N SER A 23 9.86 -11.63 16.68
CA SER A 23 9.80 -10.29 17.28
C SER A 23 9.01 -9.27 16.45
N THR A 24 8.89 -9.46 15.12
CA THR A 24 8.04 -8.65 14.23
C THR A 24 6.59 -9.18 14.25
N ARG A 25 6.10 -9.53 15.44
CA ARG A 25 4.84 -10.26 15.69
C ARG A 25 3.58 -9.53 15.24
N ILE A 26 3.71 -8.40 14.56
CA ILE A 26 2.64 -7.50 14.13
C ILE A 26 2.85 -7.26 12.63
N THR A 27 2.34 -8.19 11.82
CA THR A 27 2.73 -8.36 10.42
C THR A 27 1.85 -7.61 9.43
N THR A 28 2.52 -7.01 8.46
CA THR A 28 1.99 -6.39 7.24
C THR A 28 1.19 -7.34 6.34
N ASN A 29 0.42 -6.79 5.40
CA ASN A 29 -0.49 -7.51 4.49
C ASN A 29 0.17 -8.73 3.79
N PHE A 30 1.44 -8.62 3.40
CA PHE A 30 2.15 -9.67 2.67
C PHE A 30 2.82 -10.71 3.57
N ALA A 31 3.05 -10.41 4.85
CA ALA A 31 3.73 -11.33 5.76
C ALA A 31 2.86 -12.52 6.19
N ASN A 32 1.53 -12.44 6.04
CA ASN A 32 0.64 -13.60 6.18
C ASN A 32 0.90 -14.68 5.10
N LEU A 33 1.22 -14.28 3.87
CA LEU A 33 1.64 -15.22 2.80
C LEU A 33 2.92 -15.96 3.16
N ALA A 34 3.73 -15.35 4.03
CA ALA A 34 5.01 -15.85 4.47
C ALA A 34 4.94 -16.70 5.77
N ARG A 35 3.76 -17.25 6.11
CA ARG A 35 3.54 -18.10 7.29
C ARG A 35 3.06 -19.50 6.93
N GLY A 36 3.11 -20.41 7.92
CA GLY A 36 2.64 -21.78 7.81
C GLY A 36 3.52 -22.69 6.97
N GLU A 37 3.10 -23.96 6.83
CA GLU A 37 3.87 -25.00 6.13
C GLU A 37 4.02 -24.72 4.63
N ARG A 38 3.01 -24.10 4.00
CA ARG A 38 3.02 -23.72 2.57
C ARG A 38 3.69 -22.38 2.28
N ARG A 39 4.35 -21.76 3.26
CA ARG A 39 5.05 -20.46 3.12
C ARG A 39 5.86 -20.34 1.82
N GLN A 40 6.82 -21.25 1.61
CA GLN A 40 7.76 -21.13 0.49
C GLN A 40 7.04 -21.26 -0.86
N GLU A 41 6.05 -22.16 -0.94
CA GLU A 41 5.23 -22.36 -2.11
C GLU A 41 4.37 -21.13 -2.41
N ASN A 42 3.70 -20.57 -1.40
CA ASN A 42 2.93 -19.33 -1.51
C ASN A 42 3.78 -18.18 -2.06
N LEU A 43 4.97 -17.97 -1.49
CA LEU A 43 5.89 -16.91 -1.92
C LEU A 43 6.39 -17.14 -3.35
N ARG A 44 6.78 -18.37 -3.72
CA ARG A 44 7.17 -18.72 -5.09
C ARG A 44 6.06 -18.46 -6.10
N ASN A 45 4.83 -18.85 -5.76
CA ASN A 45 3.69 -18.66 -6.64
C ASN A 45 3.34 -17.18 -6.79
N ALA A 46 3.36 -16.40 -5.70
CA ALA A 46 3.14 -14.96 -5.75
C ALA A 46 4.20 -14.26 -6.61
N LEU A 47 5.49 -14.53 -6.38
CA LEU A 47 6.58 -13.92 -7.15
C LEU A 47 6.51 -14.29 -8.64
N ARG A 48 6.15 -15.54 -8.96
CA ARG A 48 5.94 -15.97 -10.34
C ARG A 48 4.77 -15.26 -11.00
N MET A 49 3.64 -15.12 -10.31
CA MET A 49 2.50 -14.35 -10.81
C MET A 49 2.86 -12.89 -11.10
N ILE A 50 3.73 -12.28 -10.27
CA ILE A 50 4.23 -10.92 -10.50
C ILE A 50 5.11 -10.87 -11.76
N ASP A 51 6.05 -11.81 -11.92
CA ASP A 51 6.91 -11.91 -13.11
C ASP A 51 6.07 -12.12 -14.39
N ASP A 52 5.13 -13.07 -14.36
CA ASP A 52 4.24 -13.37 -15.49
C ASP A 52 3.41 -12.13 -15.87
N ARG A 53 2.84 -11.45 -14.87
CA ARG A 53 2.04 -10.24 -15.10
C ARG A 53 2.89 -9.08 -15.60
N PHE A 54 4.10 -8.92 -15.09
CA PHE A 54 5.03 -7.89 -15.56
C PHE A 54 5.36 -8.10 -17.03
N ASN A 55 5.74 -9.33 -17.42
CA ASN A 55 6.11 -9.65 -18.79
C ASN A 55 4.93 -9.56 -19.76
N ALA A 56 3.71 -9.88 -19.31
CA ALA A 56 2.49 -9.69 -20.12
C ALA A 56 2.23 -8.21 -20.46
N LEU A 57 2.51 -7.30 -19.54
CA LEU A 57 2.38 -5.85 -19.78
C LEU A 57 3.58 -5.31 -20.57
N ALA A 58 4.80 -5.71 -20.21
CA ALA A 58 6.04 -5.35 -20.90
C ALA A 58 6.35 -6.33 -22.05
N HIS A 59 5.42 -6.42 -23.00
CA HIS A 59 5.46 -7.38 -24.11
C HIS A 59 6.41 -6.98 -25.25
N TRP A 60 6.82 -5.70 -25.31
CA TRP A 60 7.74 -5.22 -26.34
C TRP A 60 9.13 -5.82 -26.16
N ASP A 61 9.74 -6.25 -27.26
CA ASP A 61 11.04 -6.94 -27.28
C ASP A 61 11.14 -8.11 -26.28
N ASN A 62 10.01 -8.78 -26.04
CA ASN A 62 9.86 -9.86 -25.06
C ASN A 62 9.01 -11.02 -25.63
N PRO A 63 9.45 -11.66 -26.73
CA PRO A 63 8.64 -12.65 -27.46
C PRO A 63 8.28 -13.90 -26.65
N ASN A 64 9.11 -14.28 -25.67
CA ASN A 64 8.90 -15.45 -24.82
C ASN A 64 8.17 -15.11 -23.50
N GLY A 65 7.97 -13.82 -23.20
CA GLY A 65 7.34 -13.39 -21.94
C GLY A 65 8.18 -13.68 -20.69
N ASP A 66 9.50 -13.81 -20.79
CA ASP A 66 10.39 -14.22 -19.70
C ASP A 66 11.60 -13.29 -19.49
N ARG A 67 11.62 -12.13 -20.17
CA ARG A 67 12.72 -11.16 -20.14
C ARG A 67 12.93 -10.53 -18.77
N TYR A 68 11.85 -10.20 -18.07
CA TYR A 68 11.93 -9.42 -16.84
C TYR A 68 11.62 -10.27 -15.61
N SER A 69 12.20 -9.89 -14.49
CA SER A 69 11.83 -10.38 -13.16
C SER A 69 11.70 -9.20 -12.21
N VAL A 70 10.79 -9.28 -11.25
CA VAL A 70 10.54 -8.25 -10.25
C VAL A 70 10.98 -8.75 -8.89
N GLU A 71 12.00 -8.11 -8.34
CA GLU A 71 12.43 -8.32 -6.96
C GLU A 71 11.70 -7.37 -6.02
N LEU A 72 11.35 -7.86 -4.83
CA LEU A 72 10.67 -7.10 -3.80
C LEU A 72 11.57 -6.90 -2.59
N GLU A 73 11.55 -5.69 -2.04
CA GLU A 73 12.19 -5.33 -0.78
C GLU A 73 11.13 -4.84 0.19
N ILE A 74 11.11 -5.40 1.40
CA ILE A 74 10.42 -4.82 2.54
C ILE A 74 11.22 -3.61 2.99
N VAL A 75 10.55 -2.46 3.05
CA VAL A 75 11.08 -1.22 3.59
C VAL A 75 10.31 -0.93 4.88
N SER A 76 10.99 -1.03 6.02
CA SER A 76 10.43 -0.71 7.33
C SER A 76 10.96 0.66 7.79
N VAL A 77 10.07 1.50 8.30
CA VAL A 77 10.36 2.86 8.76
C VAL A 77 10.10 2.93 10.26
N ASP A 78 11.17 3.15 11.01
CA ASP A 78 11.10 3.39 12.45
C ASP A 78 11.09 4.90 12.73
N LEU A 79 10.22 5.31 13.65
CA LEU A 79 10.07 6.67 14.14
C LEU A 79 10.71 6.80 15.53
N THR A 80 11.47 7.87 15.74
CA THR A 80 12.04 8.22 17.06
C THR A 80 11.56 9.61 17.46
N VAL A 81 11.24 9.79 18.74
CA VAL A 81 10.86 11.08 19.33
C VAL A 81 12.07 11.70 20.02
N ASP A 82 12.42 12.93 19.64
CA ASP A 82 13.63 13.60 20.16
C ASP A 82 13.59 13.83 21.68
N GLY A 83 14.75 13.62 22.31
CA GLY A 83 14.92 13.69 23.77
C GLY A 83 14.75 12.36 24.50
N GLN A 84 14.51 11.26 23.78
CA GLN A 84 14.40 9.90 24.33
C GLN A 84 15.52 8.98 23.84
N SER A 85 15.68 7.84 24.52
CA SER A 85 16.74 6.89 24.22
C SER A 85 16.50 6.19 22.88
N LYS A 86 17.57 5.76 22.19
CA LYS A 86 17.46 4.92 20.96
C LYS A 86 16.71 3.58 21.18
N ARG A 87 16.35 3.22 22.41
CA ARG A 87 15.55 2.03 22.72
C ARG A 87 14.04 2.25 22.55
N ASP A 88 13.61 3.49 22.33
CA ASP A 88 12.20 3.88 22.22
C ASP A 88 11.78 4.16 20.77
N THR A 89 12.22 3.32 19.83
CA THR A 89 11.82 3.42 18.41
C THR A 89 10.45 2.80 18.18
N PHE A 90 9.58 3.51 17.47
CA PHE A 90 8.24 3.03 17.10
C PHE A 90 8.20 2.59 15.63
N PRO A 91 7.79 1.36 15.30
CA PRO A 91 7.60 0.96 13.90
C PRO A 91 6.40 1.72 13.33
N ALA A 92 6.65 2.60 12.35
CA ALA A 92 5.62 3.50 11.83
C ALA A 92 4.97 2.94 10.56
N ILE A 93 5.79 2.60 9.57
CA ILE A 93 5.36 2.24 8.22
C ILE A 93 6.14 1.01 7.76
N GLU A 94 5.48 0.11 7.05
CA GLU A 94 6.15 -0.94 6.29
C GLU A 94 5.48 -1.10 4.92
N VAL A 95 6.30 -1.11 3.87
CA VAL A 95 5.88 -1.13 2.46
C VAL A 95 6.82 -2.02 1.65
N LEU A 96 6.39 -2.39 0.44
CA LEU A 96 7.23 -3.04 -0.54
C LEU A 96 7.76 -2.01 -1.57
N LYS A 97 9.05 -2.11 -1.88
CA LYS A 97 9.70 -1.49 -3.04
C LYS A 97 9.96 -2.55 -4.11
N THR A 98 9.68 -2.24 -5.36
CA THR A 98 10.01 -3.08 -6.51
C THR A 98 11.40 -2.73 -7.05
N ASN A 99 12.09 -3.73 -7.58
CA ASN A 99 13.28 -3.57 -8.43
C ASN A 99 13.13 -4.51 -9.62
N ILE A 100 13.38 -4.00 -10.83
CA ILE A 100 13.18 -4.76 -12.06
C ILE A 100 14.54 -5.27 -12.53
N VAL A 101 14.63 -6.55 -12.84
CA VAL A 101 15.79 -7.19 -13.45
C VAL A 101 15.47 -7.47 -14.91
N ASP A 102 16.15 -6.77 -15.81
CA ASP A 102 16.12 -7.07 -17.25
C ASP A 102 17.18 -8.13 -17.57
N ARG A 103 16.75 -9.37 -17.77
CA ARG A 103 17.64 -10.51 -18.04
C ARG A 103 18.33 -10.41 -19.39
N LYS A 104 17.75 -9.68 -20.35
CA LYS A 104 18.34 -9.51 -21.70
C LYS A 104 19.53 -8.57 -21.67
N THR A 105 19.44 -7.49 -20.88
CA THR A 105 20.51 -6.48 -20.79
C THR A 105 21.36 -6.60 -19.52
N ASN A 106 21.01 -7.52 -18.61
CA ASN A 106 21.62 -7.71 -17.31
C ASN A 106 21.66 -6.41 -16.48
N LYS A 107 20.58 -5.63 -16.55
CA LYS A 107 20.44 -4.36 -15.81
C LYS A 107 19.42 -4.50 -14.70
N ARG A 108 19.71 -3.85 -13.58
CA ARG A 108 18.76 -3.64 -12.50
C ARG A 108 18.22 -2.21 -12.59
N ILE A 109 16.91 -2.08 -12.63
CA ILE A 109 16.18 -0.82 -12.77
C ILE A 109 15.39 -0.62 -11.48
N GLU A 110 15.46 0.57 -10.91
CA GLU A 110 14.68 0.88 -9.72
C GLU A 110 13.18 0.95 -10.06
N GLY A 111 12.35 0.32 -9.23
CA GLY A 111 10.91 0.47 -9.26
C GLY A 111 10.42 1.40 -8.16
N ILE A 112 9.10 1.42 -7.94
CA ILE A 112 8.43 2.38 -7.08
C ILE A 112 8.24 1.83 -5.66
N LEU A 113 8.41 2.70 -4.66
CA LEU A 113 8.06 2.45 -3.25
C LEU A 113 6.56 2.65 -3.01
N GLY A 114 5.95 1.85 -2.13
CA GLY A 114 4.58 2.11 -1.64
C GLY A 114 3.60 0.96 -1.88
N ASN A 115 4.06 -0.11 -2.51
CA ASN A 115 3.28 -1.33 -2.70
C ASN A 115 2.96 -1.96 -1.33
N ASN A 116 1.76 -2.51 -1.16
CA ASN A 116 1.26 -3.05 0.11
C ASN A 116 1.46 -2.14 1.33
N PHE A 117 1.07 -0.88 1.19
CA PHE A 117 1.20 0.09 2.26
C PHE A 117 0.56 -0.37 3.58
N SER A 118 1.38 -0.51 4.63
CA SER A 118 0.95 -0.75 6.00
C SER A 118 1.48 0.34 6.93
N SER A 119 0.65 0.76 7.87
CA SER A 119 0.99 1.78 8.86
C SER A 119 0.31 1.46 10.19
N TYR A 120 1.08 1.58 11.26
CA TYR A 120 0.61 1.32 12.62
C TYR A 120 -0.39 2.39 13.07
N VAL A 121 -0.15 3.66 12.72
CA VAL A 121 -1.07 4.77 13.03
C VAL A 121 -2.35 4.64 12.20
N ARG A 122 -2.25 4.19 10.94
CA ARG A 122 -3.44 3.90 10.13
C ARG A 122 -4.30 2.80 10.74
N ASP A 123 -3.68 1.71 11.16
CA ASP A 123 -4.41 0.59 11.74
C ASP A 123 -4.99 0.97 13.12
N TYR A 124 -4.33 1.84 13.89
CA TYR A 124 -4.95 2.48 15.06
C TYR A 124 -6.21 3.27 14.68
N ASP A 125 -6.10 4.18 13.72
CA ASP A 125 -7.21 5.02 13.29
C ASP A 125 -8.41 4.16 12.85
N PHE A 126 -8.22 3.24 11.90
CA PHE A 126 -9.30 2.45 11.33
C PHE A 126 -9.80 1.31 12.22
N SER A 127 -8.91 0.60 12.93
CA SER A 127 -9.24 -0.64 13.64
C SER A 127 -9.41 -0.47 15.15
N VAL A 128 -9.13 0.72 15.69
CA VAL A 128 -9.35 1.04 17.11
C VAL A 128 -10.20 2.31 17.25
N TRP A 129 -9.69 3.46 16.82
CA TRP A 129 -10.33 4.74 17.12
C TRP A 129 -11.68 4.92 16.41
N LEU A 130 -11.77 4.60 15.11
CA LEU A 130 -13.02 4.70 14.36
C LEU A 130 -14.09 3.75 14.89
N LEU A 131 -13.70 2.53 15.29
CA LEU A 131 -14.61 1.54 15.85
C LEU A 131 -15.12 1.99 17.23
N GLU A 132 -14.24 2.43 18.12
CA GLU A 132 -14.64 2.93 19.44
C GLU A 132 -15.48 4.22 19.35
N HIS A 133 -15.19 5.12 18.40
CA HIS A 133 -16.00 6.33 18.19
C HIS A 133 -17.45 6.01 17.79
N ASN A 134 -17.63 4.97 16.98
CA ASN A 134 -18.95 4.53 16.50
C ASN A 134 -19.62 3.51 17.41
N LYS A 135 -18.96 3.10 18.49
CA LYS A 135 -19.52 2.18 19.47
C LYS A 135 -20.71 2.84 20.15
N ASP A 136 -21.83 2.12 20.19
CA ASP A 136 -23.10 2.58 20.77
C ASP A 136 -23.72 3.83 20.08
N GLN A 137 -23.21 4.25 18.93
CA GLN A 137 -23.81 5.31 18.11
C GLN A 137 -24.92 4.74 17.20
N PRO A 138 -26.06 5.44 17.04
CA PRO A 138 -27.13 4.97 16.17
C PRO A 138 -26.80 5.10 14.68
N THR A 139 -25.88 6.00 14.32
CA THR A 139 -25.48 6.27 12.94
C THR A 139 -23.98 6.41 12.84
N PHE A 140 -23.42 5.87 11.74
CA PHE A 140 -21.99 6.00 11.46
C PHE A 140 -21.58 7.47 11.31
N SER A 141 -20.48 7.83 11.97
CA SER A 141 -19.83 9.14 11.85
C SER A 141 -18.31 9.00 11.90
N ILE A 142 -17.61 10.03 11.42
CA ILE A 142 -16.15 10.05 11.35
C ILE A 142 -15.64 11.04 12.42
N PRO A 143 -14.63 10.67 13.25
CA PRO A 143 -14.01 11.60 14.19
C PRO A 143 -13.49 12.87 13.49
N GLU A 144 -13.60 14.04 14.14
CA GLU A 144 -13.29 15.35 13.55
C GLU A 144 -11.86 15.44 12.97
N ASN A 145 -10.87 14.83 13.63
CA ASN A 145 -9.45 14.84 13.24
C ASN A 145 -8.96 13.50 12.66
N PHE A 146 -9.87 12.69 12.12
CA PHE A 146 -9.54 11.35 11.62
C PHE A 146 -8.48 11.39 10.51
N GLY A 147 -7.32 10.77 10.77
CA GLY A 147 -6.18 10.71 9.86
C GLY A 147 -5.26 11.92 9.85
N ASP A 148 -5.52 12.96 10.66
CA ASP A 148 -4.70 14.17 10.64
C ASP A 148 -3.27 13.93 11.15
N LEU A 149 -3.13 13.21 12.27
CA LEU A 149 -1.82 12.87 12.82
C LEU A 149 -1.01 12.04 11.83
N HIS A 150 -1.61 10.98 11.28
CA HIS A 150 -0.92 10.13 10.32
C HIS A 150 -0.57 10.88 9.04
N GLY A 151 -1.47 11.73 8.54
CA GLY A 151 -1.21 12.59 7.38
C GLY A 151 -0.01 13.49 7.59
N LYS A 152 0.12 14.11 8.77
CA LYS A 152 1.29 14.94 9.14
C LYS A 152 2.57 14.12 9.25
N LEU A 153 2.53 12.97 9.94
CA LEU A 153 3.69 12.08 10.08
C LEU A 153 4.17 11.55 8.72
N PHE A 154 3.25 11.17 7.83
CA PHE A 154 3.59 10.71 6.49
C PHE A 154 4.24 11.81 5.65
N LYS A 155 3.69 13.03 5.68
CA LYS A 155 4.28 14.19 5.00
C LYS A 155 5.66 14.54 5.55
N HIS A 156 5.84 14.46 6.86
CA HIS A 156 7.15 14.64 7.51
C HIS A 156 8.14 13.57 7.05
N PHE A 157 7.70 12.32 6.98
CA PHE A 157 8.52 11.20 6.49
C PHE A 157 9.01 11.42 5.05
N VAL A 158 8.10 11.66 4.09
CA VAL A 158 8.48 11.80 2.67
C VAL A 158 9.35 13.02 2.40
N ASN A 159 9.29 14.05 3.26
CA ASN A 159 10.14 15.23 3.17
C ASN A 159 11.44 15.14 3.97
N SER A 160 11.58 14.12 4.81
CA SER A 160 12.73 13.93 5.70
C SER A 160 14.02 13.66 4.93
N LYS A 161 15.15 13.94 5.60
CA LYS A 161 16.48 13.58 5.10
C LYS A 161 16.60 12.07 4.84
N ALA A 162 16.10 11.24 5.76
CA ALA A 162 16.15 9.78 5.62
C ALA A 162 15.48 9.28 4.33
N TYR A 163 14.32 9.86 3.99
CA TYR A 163 13.61 9.53 2.74
C TYR A 163 14.42 9.95 1.51
N LYS A 164 14.86 11.22 1.47
CA LYS A 164 15.60 11.80 0.33
C LYS A 164 16.95 11.13 0.09
N GLU A 165 17.60 10.61 1.13
CA GLU A 165 18.84 9.80 1.01
C GLU A 165 18.56 8.36 0.54
N SER A 166 17.32 7.89 0.70
CA SER A 166 16.95 6.48 0.44
C SER A 166 16.21 6.26 -0.87
N PHE A 167 15.49 7.28 -1.38
CA PHE A 167 14.60 7.17 -2.53
C PHE A 167 14.68 8.44 -3.38
N ALA A 168 14.79 8.26 -4.70
CA ALA A 168 14.86 9.37 -5.65
C ALA A 168 13.49 9.94 -6.03
N LYS A 169 12.41 9.15 -5.89
CA LYS A 169 11.05 9.51 -6.29
C LYS A 169 10.06 9.34 -5.15
N PRO A 170 8.95 10.11 -5.13
CA PRO A 170 7.85 9.91 -4.18
C PRO A 170 7.23 8.50 -4.28
N PRO A 171 6.51 8.04 -3.24
CA PRO A 171 5.86 6.75 -3.28
C PRO A 171 4.58 6.79 -4.13
N VAL A 172 4.23 5.65 -4.73
CA VAL A 172 2.90 5.40 -5.31
C VAL A 172 2.28 4.24 -4.55
N ILE A 173 1.12 4.50 -3.94
CA ILE A 173 0.36 3.47 -3.22
C ILE A 173 -0.78 3.02 -4.10
N CYS A 174 -0.81 1.74 -4.46
CA CYS A 174 -1.85 1.15 -5.28
C CYS A 174 -2.73 0.21 -4.45
N LEU A 175 -4.04 0.44 -4.46
CA LEU A 175 -5.03 -0.29 -3.64
C LEU A 175 -6.20 -0.81 -4.49
N SER A 176 -6.99 -1.70 -3.87
CA SER A 176 -8.31 -2.06 -4.37
C SER A 176 -9.23 -0.84 -4.49
N VAL A 177 -10.13 -0.85 -5.46
CA VAL A 177 -11.32 0.00 -5.45
C VAL A 177 -12.29 -0.39 -4.34
N SER A 178 -13.16 0.54 -3.96
CA SER A 178 -14.17 0.37 -2.90
C SER A 178 -15.46 -0.22 -3.49
N ASP A 179 -16.02 -1.25 -2.86
CA ASP A 179 -17.33 -1.83 -3.19
C ASP A 179 -18.51 -0.87 -2.92
N SER A 180 -18.33 0.08 -2.01
CA SER A 180 -19.32 1.13 -1.71
C SER A 180 -19.43 2.26 -2.76
N LYS A 181 -18.74 2.15 -3.92
CA LYS A 181 -18.64 3.21 -4.93
C LYS A 181 -18.90 2.66 -6.33
N ILE A 182 -19.39 3.54 -7.21
CA ILE A 182 -19.60 3.25 -8.63
C ILE A 182 -18.54 3.99 -9.44
N TYR A 183 -17.88 3.25 -10.32
CA TYR A 183 -16.81 3.73 -11.18
C TYR A 183 -17.30 3.77 -12.63
N ARG A 184 -17.19 4.93 -13.27
CA ARG A 184 -17.57 5.13 -14.68
C ARG A 184 -16.34 5.19 -15.55
N ARG A 185 -16.29 4.32 -16.56
CA ARG A 185 -15.25 4.31 -17.59
C ARG A 185 -15.23 5.66 -18.32
N THR A 186 -14.05 6.17 -18.61
CA THR A 186 -13.83 7.37 -19.43
C THR A 186 -13.23 7.00 -20.79
N ASP A 187 -13.08 8.00 -21.66
CA ASP A 187 -12.38 7.85 -22.93
C ASP A 187 -10.85 7.96 -22.80
N ASN A 188 -10.34 8.30 -21.61
CA ASN A 188 -8.90 8.40 -21.38
C ASN A 188 -8.27 7.02 -21.21
N GLU A 189 -7.26 6.73 -22.02
CA GLU A 189 -6.52 5.47 -22.00
C GLU A 189 -5.01 5.73 -22.00
N HIS A 190 -4.36 5.35 -20.91
CA HIS A 190 -2.92 5.45 -20.76
C HIS A 190 -2.25 4.17 -21.27
N PRO A 191 -1.13 4.23 -22.03
CA PRO A 191 -0.50 3.06 -22.66
C PRO A 191 -0.07 1.97 -21.68
N VAL A 192 0.15 2.30 -20.40
CA VAL A 192 0.56 1.35 -19.36
C VAL A 192 -0.50 1.14 -18.29
N LEU A 193 -1.19 2.22 -17.88
CA LEU A 193 -2.17 2.14 -16.79
C LEU A 193 -3.52 1.62 -17.31
N GLY A 194 -3.75 1.69 -18.63
CA GLY A 194 -4.98 1.30 -19.29
C GLY A 194 -6.07 2.36 -19.18
N VAL A 195 -7.32 1.92 -19.16
CA VAL A 195 -8.47 2.84 -19.22
C VAL A 195 -8.75 3.47 -17.87
N GLU A 196 -8.98 4.78 -17.86
CA GLU A 196 -9.34 5.51 -16.65
C GLU A 196 -10.82 5.38 -16.28
N TYR A 197 -11.08 5.28 -14.98
CA TYR A 197 -12.40 5.29 -14.37
C TYR A 197 -12.53 6.45 -13.39
N LEU A 198 -13.73 7.05 -13.32
CA LEU A 198 -14.06 8.10 -12.35
C LEU A 198 -15.06 7.58 -11.32
N PRO A 199 -14.80 7.75 -10.01
CA PRO A 199 -15.76 7.40 -8.98
C PRO A 199 -16.91 8.41 -8.94
N ASN A 200 -18.09 7.95 -8.52
CA ASN A 200 -19.25 8.82 -8.29
C ASN A 200 -19.06 9.78 -7.10
N GLU A 201 -18.28 9.37 -6.10
CA GLU A 201 -18.00 10.15 -4.89
C GLU A 201 -16.71 9.68 -4.19
N SER A 202 -16.15 10.49 -3.29
CA SER A 202 -14.95 10.11 -2.53
C SER A 202 -15.24 9.02 -1.49
N SER A 203 -14.31 8.07 -1.36
CA SER A 203 -14.34 7.07 -0.28
C SER A 203 -13.73 7.60 1.03
N LEU A 204 -13.98 6.92 2.17
CA LEU A 204 -13.31 7.23 3.44
C LEU A 204 -11.79 7.08 3.32
N THR A 205 -11.31 6.02 2.67
CA THR A 205 -9.88 5.79 2.40
C THR A 205 -9.29 6.92 1.60
N GLU A 206 -9.99 7.40 0.57
CA GLU A 206 -9.52 8.53 -0.24
C GLU A 206 -9.41 9.82 0.58
N ARG A 207 -10.43 10.14 1.38
CA ARG A 207 -10.39 11.30 2.29
C ARG A 207 -9.23 11.20 3.28
N TYR A 208 -8.95 10.00 3.77
CA TYR A 208 -7.84 9.73 4.69
C TYR A 208 -6.47 9.93 4.01
N PHE A 209 -6.28 9.35 2.82
CA PHE A 209 -5.02 9.47 2.07
C PHE A 209 -4.81 10.91 1.55
N ARG A 210 -5.88 11.68 1.32
CA ARG A 210 -5.76 13.12 1.02
C ARG A 210 -5.09 13.90 2.16
N LYS A 211 -5.24 13.49 3.42
CA LYS A 211 -4.54 14.12 4.57
C LYS A 211 -3.02 13.91 4.50
N MET A 212 -2.57 12.85 3.83
CA MET A 212 -1.17 12.59 3.52
C MET A 212 -0.64 13.45 2.36
N GLY A 213 -1.48 14.24 1.71
CA GLY A 213 -1.13 15.02 0.52
C GLY A 213 -1.24 14.24 -0.79
N LEU A 214 -1.81 13.03 -0.77
CA LEU A 214 -1.93 12.19 -1.95
C LEU A 214 -3.18 12.52 -2.77
N GLN A 215 -3.00 12.59 -4.09
CA GLN A 215 -4.07 12.56 -5.08
C GLN A 215 -4.45 11.10 -5.37
N VAL A 216 -5.58 10.85 -6.04
CA VAL A 216 -5.97 9.51 -6.49
C VAL A 216 -6.48 9.53 -7.92
N ARG A 217 -6.12 8.50 -8.70
CA ARG A 217 -6.72 8.17 -10.00
C ARG A 217 -6.97 6.68 -10.10
N TYR A 218 -7.93 6.29 -10.94
CA TYR A 218 -8.35 4.89 -11.05
C TYR A 218 -8.16 4.42 -12.48
N PHE A 219 -7.36 3.37 -12.65
CA PHE A 219 -7.06 2.85 -13.97
C PHE A 219 -7.21 1.33 -13.98
N MET A 220 -7.73 0.81 -15.08
CA MET A 220 -7.80 -0.63 -15.34
C MET A 220 -6.75 -1.00 -16.39
N PRO A 221 -5.61 -1.59 -15.98
CA PRO A 221 -4.56 -2.01 -16.91
C PRO A 221 -5.05 -3.05 -17.92
N ALA A 222 -4.39 -3.11 -19.06
CA ALA A 222 -4.73 -4.09 -20.10
C ALA A 222 -4.68 -5.52 -19.55
N GLY A 223 -5.76 -6.29 -19.75
CA GLY A 223 -5.90 -7.66 -19.23
C GLY A 223 -6.31 -7.78 -17.76
N SER A 224 -6.46 -6.67 -17.04
CA SER A 224 -7.11 -6.66 -15.72
C SER A 224 -8.62 -6.73 -15.85
N VAL A 225 -9.30 -7.18 -14.80
CA VAL A 225 -10.77 -7.30 -14.75
C VAL A 225 -11.44 -6.19 -13.93
N ALA A 226 -10.67 -5.40 -13.18
CA ALA A 226 -11.18 -4.29 -12.38
C ALA A 226 -10.15 -3.15 -12.29
N PRO A 227 -10.58 -1.89 -12.13
CA PRO A 227 -9.68 -0.77 -11.91
C PRO A 227 -8.94 -0.87 -10.57
N LEU A 228 -7.71 -0.35 -10.54
CA LEU A 228 -6.88 -0.14 -9.35
C LEU A 228 -6.88 1.35 -8.98
N ALA A 229 -6.82 1.65 -7.69
CA ALA A 229 -6.70 3.02 -7.18
C ALA A 229 -5.23 3.37 -6.95
N PHE A 230 -4.71 4.36 -7.68
CA PHE A 230 -3.33 4.84 -7.57
C PHE A 230 -3.31 6.14 -6.78
N TYR A 231 -2.68 6.12 -5.61
CA TYR A 231 -2.46 7.28 -4.76
C TYR A 231 -1.02 7.79 -4.92
N PHE A 232 -0.85 9.06 -5.24
CA PHE A 232 0.44 9.62 -5.64
C PHE A 232 0.58 11.11 -5.29
N PHE A 233 1.82 11.60 -5.34
CA PHE A 233 2.16 13.02 -5.41
C PHE A 233 2.50 13.40 -6.86
N GLY A 234 2.36 14.68 -7.21
CA GLY A 234 2.76 15.19 -8.52
C GLY A 234 1.92 14.64 -9.67
N ASP A 235 2.57 14.21 -10.75
CA ASP A 235 1.92 13.71 -11.96
C ASP A 235 2.22 12.23 -12.21
N LEU A 236 1.27 11.37 -11.83
CA LEU A 236 1.36 9.91 -12.03
C LEU A 236 1.68 9.52 -13.48
N LEU A 237 1.19 10.27 -14.47
CA LEU A 237 1.30 9.87 -15.88
C LEU A 237 2.67 10.15 -16.47
N ASN A 238 3.38 11.15 -15.93
CA ASN A 238 4.60 11.68 -16.55
C ASN A 238 5.85 11.52 -15.68
N ASP A 239 5.71 11.41 -14.35
CA ASP A 239 6.86 11.36 -13.43
C ASP A 239 7.48 9.96 -13.30
N TYR A 240 6.81 8.93 -13.82
CA TYR A 240 7.21 7.53 -13.72
C TYR A 240 7.32 6.88 -15.11
N SER A 241 8.37 6.09 -15.31
CA SER A 241 8.56 5.32 -16.54
C SER A 241 7.56 4.17 -16.65
N SER A 242 7.42 3.65 -17.87
CA SER A 242 6.55 2.51 -18.14
C SER A 242 6.91 1.28 -17.29
N LEU A 243 8.20 0.95 -17.14
CA LEU A 243 8.61 -0.23 -16.36
C LEU A 243 8.37 -0.03 -14.85
N GLU A 244 8.54 1.20 -14.34
CA GLU A 244 8.20 1.54 -12.96
C GLU A 244 6.71 1.30 -12.68
N LEU A 245 5.83 1.86 -13.53
CA LEU A 245 4.37 1.67 -13.40
C LEU A 245 3.94 0.20 -13.57
N ILE A 246 4.52 -0.53 -14.54
CA ILE A 246 4.25 -1.95 -14.72
C ILE A 246 4.65 -2.74 -13.47
N SER A 247 5.77 -2.41 -12.82
CA SER A 247 6.20 -3.10 -11.60
C SER A 247 5.20 -2.95 -10.45
N THR A 248 4.61 -1.76 -10.31
CA THR A 248 3.55 -1.50 -9.33
C THR A 248 2.27 -2.24 -9.69
N ILE A 249 1.84 -2.22 -10.96
CA ILE A 249 0.65 -2.93 -11.42
C ILE A 249 0.80 -4.43 -11.19
N SER A 250 1.89 -5.04 -11.69
CA SER A 250 2.08 -6.50 -11.63
C SER A 250 2.16 -7.00 -10.18
N THR A 251 2.79 -6.22 -9.31
CA THR A 251 2.88 -6.49 -7.88
C THR A 251 1.50 -6.36 -7.24
N MET A 252 0.87 -5.19 -7.32
CA MET A 252 -0.36 -4.93 -6.58
C MET A 252 -1.56 -5.70 -7.11
N GLU A 253 -1.68 -5.91 -8.42
CA GLU A 253 -2.73 -6.75 -8.99
C GLU A 253 -2.60 -8.20 -8.53
N THR A 254 -1.38 -8.75 -8.47
CA THR A 254 -1.16 -10.10 -7.92
C THR A 254 -1.65 -10.19 -6.48
N PHE A 255 -1.27 -9.22 -5.64
CA PHE A 255 -1.76 -9.17 -4.26
C PHE A 255 -3.28 -8.99 -4.19
N GLN A 256 -3.88 -8.17 -5.04
CA GLN A 256 -5.34 -8.01 -5.06
C GLN A 256 -6.07 -9.27 -5.54
N ARG A 257 -5.51 -10.05 -6.47
CA ARG A 257 -6.05 -11.36 -6.86
C ARG A 257 -6.06 -12.37 -5.72
N ILE A 258 -5.10 -12.26 -4.80
CA ILE A 258 -5.04 -13.10 -3.59
C ILE A 258 -6.00 -12.56 -2.50
N TYR A 259 -6.02 -11.25 -2.29
CA TYR A 259 -6.76 -10.63 -1.18
C TYR A 259 -8.24 -10.43 -1.45
N ARG A 260 -8.58 -10.14 -2.72
CA ARG A 260 -9.90 -9.77 -3.21
C ARG A 260 -10.18 -10.41 -4.59
N PRO A 261 -10.05 -11.75 -4.72
CA PRO A 261 -10.39 -12.48 -5.94
C PRO A 261 -11.80 -12.18 -6.46
N GLU A 262 -12.74 -11.85 -5.59
CA GLU A 262 -14.12 -11.48 -5.94
C GLU A 262 -14.18 -10.27 -6.89
N ILE A 263 -13.17 -9.40 -6.80
CA ILE A 263 -13.01 -8.19 -7.62
C ILE A 263 -11.96 -8.42 -8.72
N TYR A 264 -10.76 -8.88 -8.35
CA TYR A 264 -9.59 -8.88 -9.24
C TYR A 264 -9.31 -10.23 -9.92
N ASN A 265 -9.99 -11.30 -9.52
CA ASN A 265 -9.94 -12.60 -10.18
C ASN A 265 -11.36 -13.06 -10.60
N ALA A 266 -12.25 -12.09 -10.81
CA ALA A 266 -13.60 -12.28 -11.33
C ALA A 266 -13.56 -12.73 -12.79
N HIS A 267 -14.58 -13.48 -13.22
CA HIS A 267 -14.67 -13.98 -14.61
C HIS A 267 -15.23 -12.94 -15.59
N ALA A 268 -15.72 -11.81 -15.08
CA ALA A 268 -16.22 -10.70 -15.88
C ALA A 268 -15.39 -9.44 -15.61
N ALA A 269 -14.97 -8.77 -16.68
CA ALA A 269 -14.28 -7.49 -16.60
C ALA A 269 -15.26 -6.34 -16.32
N ALA A 270 -14.76 -5.28 -15.68
CA ALA A 270 -15.49 -4.05 -15.41
C ALA A 270 -16.00 -3.41 -16.72
N GLY A 271 -17.31 -3.20 -16.81
CA GLY A 271 -17.96 -2.53 -17.93
C GLY A 271 -17.85 -1.00 -17.88
N ALA A 272 -18.70 -0.32 -18.66
CA ALA A 272 -18.75 1.16 -18.70
C ALA A 272 -19.15 1.79 -17.35
N SER A 273 -19.96 1.08 -16.56
CA SER A 273 -20.27 1.41 -15.17
C SER A 273 -19.99 0.17 -14.33
N TYR A 274 -19.17 0.31 -13.30
CA TYR A 274 -18.69 -0.81 -12.50
C TYR A 274 -18.83 -0.51 -11.01
N GLN A 275 -19.49 -1.41 -10.29
CA GLN A 275 -19.49 -1.42 -8.84
C GLN A 275 -18.85 -2.74 -8.38
N PRO A 276 -17.74 -2.70 -7.63
CA PRO A 276 -17.13 -3.92 -7.10
C PRO A 276 -18.08 -4.62 -6.13
N ASP A 277 -18.06 -5.95 -6.10
CA ASP A 277 -18.87 -6.75 -5.19
C ASP A 277 -18.01 -7.81 -4.48
N LEU A 278 -17.86 -7.65 -3.17
CA LEU A 278 -17.13 -8.58 -2.31
C LEU A 278 -17.86 -9.92 -2.07
N LYS A 279 -19.09 -10.06 -2.55
CA LYS A 279 -19.89 -11.29 -2.50
C LYS A 279 -20.04 -11.95 -3.86
N ASN A 280 -19.38 -11.43 -4.90
CA ASN A 280 -19.42 -12.00 -6.24
C ASN A 280 -18.90 -13.44 -6.21
N GLN A 281 -19.76 -14.42 -6.51
CA GLN A 281 -19.39 -15.84 -6.56
C GLN A 281 -18.70 -16.24 -7.87
N ASN A 282 -18.79 -15.40 -8.91
CA ASN A 282 -18.24 -15.66 -10.23
C ASN A 282 -16.77 -15.22 -10.31
N HIS A 283 -15.91 -15.91 -9.55
CA HIS A 283 -14.47 -15.68 -9.48
C HIS A 283 -13.69 -16.98 -9.28
N SER A 284 -12.38 -16.92 -9.48
CA SER A 284 -11.45 -18.00 -9.13
C SER A 284 -10.60 -17.62 -7.93
N VAL A 285 -10.20 -18.61 -7.13
CA VAL A 285 -9.22 -18.41 -6.04
C VAL A 285 -7.85 -18.91 -6.53
N THR A 286 -6.78 -18.26 -6.10
CA THR A 286 -5.40 -18.69 -6.39
C THR A 286 -5.01 -19.89 -5.52
N ASP A 287 -4.03 -20.68 -5.93
CA ASP A 287 -3.48 -21.78 -5.11
C ASP A 287 -2.72 -21.29 -3.85
N ILE A 288 -2.53 -19.98 -3.73
CA ILE A 288 -1.88 -19.30 -2.61
C ILE A 288 -2.86 -19.21 -1.44
N VAL A 289 -2.49 -19.80 -0.30
CA VAL A 289 -3.28 -19.75 0.93
C VAL A 289 -3.07 -18.39 1.62
N TYR A 290 -4.16 -17.67 1.87
CA TYR A 290 -4.15 -16.37 2.56
C TYR A 290 -5.26 -16.32 3.61
N ASP A 291 -4.88 -16.11 4.87
CA ASP A 291 -5.82 -16.09 5.99
C ASP A 291 -6.31 -14.65 6.27
N ARG A 292 -7.53 -14.37 5.80
CA ARG A 292 -8.17 -13.06 5.96
C ARG A 292 -8.61 -12.77 7.40
N GLU A 293 -8.94 -13.80 8.17
CA GLU A 293 -9.34 -13.65 9.57
C GLU A 293 -8.12 -13.30 10.43
N GLU A 294 -7.02 -14.03 10.24
CA GLU A 294 -5.75 -13.69 10.86
C GLU A 294 -5.34 -12.27 10.49
N ARG A 295 -5.42 -11.89 9.21
CA ARG A 295 -5.09 -10.51 8.80
C ARG A 295 -5.91 -9.46 9.54
N SER A 296 -7.21 -9.70 9.68
CA SER A 296 -8.13 -8.78 10.36
C SER A 296 -7.79 -8.65 11.84
N ARG A 297 -7.51 -9.78 12.50
CA ARG A 297 -7.04 -9.80 13.90
C ARG A 297 -5.72 -9.03 14.06
N LEU A 298 -4.76 -9.25 13.18
CA LEU A 298 -3.46 -8.57 13.21
C LEU A 298 -3.58 -7.06 13.02
N ALA A 299 -4.54 -6.58 12.22
CA ALA A 299 -4.80 -5.13 12.08
C ALA A 299 -5.23 -4.52 13.42
N VAL A 300 -6.11 -5.20 14.16
CA VAL A 300 -6.57 -4.76 15.49
C VAL A 300 -5.43 -4.82 16.51
N GLU A 301 -4.64 -5.88 16.52
CA GLU A 301 -3.46 -6.00 17.39
C GLU A 301 -2.43 -4.90 17.11
N GLN A 302 -2.17 -4.62 15.83
CA GLN A 302 -1.30 -3.54 15.38
C GLN A 302 -1.81 -2.17 15.84
N GLY A 303 -3.11 -1.90 15.68
CA GLY A 303 -3.73 -0.67 16.13
C GLY A 303 -3.68 -0.48 17.65
N LYS A 304 -3.89 -1.56 18.42
CA LYS A 304 -3.78 -1.53 19.89
C LYS A 304 -2.34 -1.32 20.36
N PHE A 305 -1.36 -1.94 19.69
CA PHE A 305 0.04 -1.70 19.96
C PHE A 305 0.40 -0.23 19.71
N ALA A 306 -0.03 0.34 18.57
CA ALA A 306 0.17 1.75 18.29
C ALA A 306 -0.50 2.65 19.35
N GLU A 307 -1.71 2.31 19.79
CA GLU A 307 -2.39 3.02 20.87
C GLU A 307 -1.55 3.04 22.16
N GLN A 308 -1.06 1.87 22.59
CA GLN A 308 -0.39 1.68 23.88
C GLN A 308 1.05 2.18 23.89
N CYS A 309 1.78 2.00 22.79
CA CYS A 309 3.22 2.28 22.72
C CYS A 309 3.53 3.64 22.09
N PHE A 310 2.59 4.25 21.37
CA PHE A 310 2.82 5.52 20.67
C PHE A 310 1.78 6.59 20.99
N ILE A 311 0.49 6.32 20.74
CA ILE A 311 -0.55 7.36 20.87
C ILE A 311 -0.72 7.81 22.32
N LYS A 312 -0.92 6.89 23.27
CA LYS A 312 -1.13 7.23 24.70
C LYS A 312 0.13 7.81 25.36
N PRO A 313 1.33 7.20 25.25
CA PRO A 313 2.51 7.69 25.94
C PRO A 313 2.98 9.06 25.44
N TYR A 314 2.83 9.33 24.14
CA TYR A 314 3.31 10.56 23.53
C TYR A 314 2.20 11.57 23.22
N ARG A 315 0.98 11.39 23.76
CA ARG A 315 -0.20 12.20 23.42
C ARG A 315 0.06 13.70 23.42
N ALA A 316 0.59 14.23 24.52
CA ALA A 316 0.86 15.67 24.65
C ALA A 316 1.89 16.17 23.63
N ILE A 317 2.93 15.36 23.35
CA ILE A 317 3.96 15.67 22.35
C ILE A 317 3.36 15.63 20.95
N LEU A 318 2.54 14.62 20.63
CA LEU A 318 1.89 14.46 19.33
C LEU A 318 0.90 15.61 19.06
N GLU A 319 0.12 16.01 20.07
CA GLU A 319 -0.81 17.15 19.99
C GLU A 319 -0.05 18.46 19.77
N GLN A 320 0.98 18.73 20.58
CA GLN A 320 1.81 19.94 20.44
C GLN A 320 2.53 19.99 19.08
N TRP A 321 3.16 18.89 18.66
CA TRP A 321 3.84 18.82 17.37
C TRP A 321 2.84 18.99 16.22
N SER A 322 1.71 18.31 16.27
CA SER A 322 0.67 18.42 15.23
C SER A 322 0.13 19.83 15.09
N ALA A 323 0.04 20.60 16.18
CA ALA A 323 -0.39 22.01 16.14
C ALA A 323 0.65 22.93 15.50
N ASN A 324 1.95 22.60 15.63
CA ASN A 324 3.06 23.43 15.18
C ASN A 324 3.57 23.10 13.78
N VAL A 325 3.32 21.88 13.29
CA VAL A 325 3.63 21.52 11.90
C VAL A 325 2.62 22.19 10.99
N ILE A 326 3.05 23.29 10.38
CA ILE A 326 2.31 23.95 9.30
C ILE A 326 2.19 22.91 8.16
N PRO A 327 0.98 22.64 7.64
CA PRO A 327 0.86 21.83 6.45
C PRO A 327 1.58 22.56 5.33
N ASP A 328 2.71 22.01 4.85
CA ASP A 328 3.31 22.50 3.61
C ASP A 328 2.23 22.42 2.53
N HIS A 329 1.76 23.59 2.11
CA HIS A 329 1.02 23.75 0.88
C HIS A 329 2.06 23.77 -0.24
N ALA A 330 1.90 22.86 -1.20
CA ALA A 330 2.68 22.66 -2.41
C ALA A 330 3.87 21.66 -2.29
N LEU A 331 3.59 20.45 -2.76
CA LEU A 331 4.45 19.74 -3.71
C LEU A 331 3.61 19.41 -4.94
#